data_AF-A0A852Y9B2-F1
#
_entry.id   AF-A0A852Y9B2-F1
#
_cell.length_a   1.000
_cell.length_b   1.000
_cell.length_c   1.000
_cell.angle_alpha   90.00
_cell.angle_beta   90.00
_cell.angle_gamma   90.00
#
_symmetry.space_group_name_H-M   'P 1'
#
loop_
_entity.id
_entity.type
_entity.pdbx_description
1 polymer ?
#
loop_
_entity_poly.entity_id
_entity_poly.type
_entity_poly.pdbx_seq_one_letter_code
_entity_poly.pdbx_strand_id
1 'polypeptide(L)'
;MSRVVDPRTPVDPTNRMATELAAIKRRLDLLEAPTGTSVYQTVAKLTQLVSNIQAQLDAYNAARYTNAQIDARIASPGAIAPTTVTASGDVVVGGQLRAPDAVAFNITGARRTAWLEDATGRLGYSPSSERVKQDIAPAAIDVGAVLAIEPSSWRYREQVTEVGDAAAIEVGVMAEAVAAAGLEFAVLRNGDGEVEGVEYSQLVVALLAVVRELDRRINRVASGNVRL
;
A
#
# COMPACT_ATOMS: atom_id res chain seq x y z
N MET A 1 69.75 56.43 82.76
CA MET A 1 69.54 55.16 83.48
C MET A 1 68.81 54.20 82.57
N SER A 2 69.53 53.18 82.11
CA SER A 2 69.07 52.11 81.22
C SER A 2 68.00 51.27 81.93
N ARG A 3 66.80 51.17 81.35
CA ARG A 3 65.75 50.26 81.84
C ARG A 3 65.84 48.98 81.01
N VAL A 4 66.47 47.98 81.63
CA VAL A 4 66.64 46.61 81.14
C VAL A 4 65.30 46.06 80.67
N VAL A 5 65.25 45.60 79.41
CA VAL A 5 64.17 44.78 78.88
C VAL A 5 64.31 43.39 79.51
N ASP A 6 63.36 43.03 80.37
CA ASP A 6 63.22 41.67 80.90
C ASP A 6 62.75 40.73 79.77
N PRO A 7 63.51 39.69 79.38
CA PRO A 7 63.15 38.79 78.29
C PRO A 7 62.27 37.61 78.71
N ARG A 8 61.59 37.63 79.88
CA ARG A 8 60.79 36.49 80.34
C ARG A 8 59.39 36.83 80.85
N THR A 9 58.61 37.56 80.05
CA THR A 9 57.15 37.53 80.17
C THR A 9 56.66 36.09 79.89
N PRO A 10 55.98 35.41 80.82
CA PRO A 10 55.45 34.08 80.56
C PRO A 10 54.42 34.19 79.44
N VAL A 11 54.69 33.54 78.31
CA VAL A 11 53.66 33.33 77.28
C VAL A 11 52.53 32.54 77.93
N ASP A 12 51.37 33.17 78.12
CA ASP A 12 50.17 32.51 78.65
C ASP A 12 49.91 31.24 77.82
N PRO A 13 49.97 30.04 78.43
CA PRO A 13 49.78 28.77 77.73
C PRO A 13 48.46 28.72 76.95
N THR A 14 47.44 29.43 77.45
CA THR A 14 46.10 29.52 76.86
C THR A 14 46.11 30.31 75.55
N ASN A 15 46.80 31.45 75.51
CA ASN A 15 46.94 32.27 74.31
C ASN A 15 47.79 31.58 73.24
N ARG A 16 48.80 30.79 73.66
CA ARG A 16 49.58 29.96 72.74
C ARG A 16 48.71 28.86 72.12
N MET A 17 47.91 28.14 72.92
CA MET A 17 46.98 27.14 72.40
C MET A 17 45.94 27.74 71.45
N ALA A 18 45.35 28.89 71.78
CA ALA A 18 44.38 29.57 70.92
C ALA A 18 44.99 29.95 69.56
N THR A 19 46.25 30.39 69.55
CA THR A 19 46.98 30.72 68.33
C THR A 19 47.25 29.48 67.47
N GLU A 20 47.64 28.37 68.09
CA GLU A 20 47.86 27.09 67.41
C GLU A 20 46.55 26.52 66.83
N LEU A 21 45.44 26.58 67.59
CA LEU A 21 44.10 26.18 67.12
C LEU A 21 43.64 27.04 65.93
N ALA A 22 43.88 28.35 65.96
CA ALA A 22 43.57 29.24 64.85
C ALA A 22 44.44 28.95 63.61
N ALA A 23 45.69 28.53 63.80
CA ALA A 23 46.59 28.11 62.73
C ALA A 23 46.18 26.75 62.14
N ILE A 24 45.79 25.79 62.98
CA ILE A 24 45.27 24.48 62.58
C ILE A 24 43.96 24.66 61.82
N LYS A 25 43.03 25.49 62.31
CA LYS A 25 41.78 25.80 61.60
C LYS A 25 42.05 26.41 60.23
N ARG A 26 42.96 27.37 60.12
CA ARG A 26 43.35 27.94 58.82
C ARG A 26 43.96 26.92 57.87
N ARG A 27 44.78 25.99 58.38
CA ARG A 27 45.34 24.90 57.56
C ARG A 27 44.26 23.90 57.15
N LEU A 28 43.32 23.61 58.04
CA LEU A 28 42.17 22.78 57.74
C LEU A 28 41.29 23.44 56.68
N ASP A 29 40.99 24.73 56.78
CA ASP A 29 40.25 25.51 55.77
C ASP A 29 40.95 25.48 54.40
N LEU A 30 42.30 25.48 54.38
CA LEU A 30 43.11 25.36 53.16
C LEU A 30 43.18 23.92 52.59
N LEU A 31 43.02 22.91 53.45
CA LEU A 31 42.95 21.49 53.08
C LEU A 31 41.54 21.10 52.59
N GLU A 32 40.52 21.72 53.17
CA GLU A 32 39.11 21.59 52.78
C GLU A 32 38.78 22.41 51.52
N ALA A 33 39.59 23.44 51.23
CA ALA A 33 39.52 24.15 49.96
C ALA A 33 39.94 23.23 48.79
N PRO A 34 39.16 23.15 47.70
CA PRO A 34 39.54 22.39 46.52
C PRO A 34 40.92 22.83 46.02
N THR A 35 41.89 21.91 46.07
CA THR A 35 43.23 22.20 45.55
C THR A 35 43.17 22.41 44.04
N GLY A 36 44.03 23.27 43.49
CA GLY A 36 44.08 23.52 42.04
C GLY A 36 44.11 22.22 41.22
N THR A 37 44.85 21.20 41.68
CA THR A 37 44.89 19.85 41.09
C THR A 37 43.51 19.18 41.01
N SER A 38 42.69 19.26 42.05
CA SER A 38 41.32 18.68 42.06
C SER A 38 40.39 19.39 41.07
N VAL A 39 40.55 20.71 40.93
CA VAL A 39 39.83 21.53 39.94
C VAL A 39 40.29 21.17 38.52
N TYR A 40 41.60 21.08 38.26
CA TYR A 40 42.15 20.67 36.97
C TYR A 40 41.71 19.25 36.56
N GLN A 41 41.70 18.30 37.50
CA GLN A 41 41.22 16.93 37.25
C GLN A 41 39.73 16.90 36.91
N THR A 42 38.93 17.74 37.55
CA THR A 42 37.49 17.85 37.25
C THR A 42 37.27 18.42 35.85
N VAL A 43 37.99 19.49 35.49
CA VAL A 43 37.94 20.07 34.14
C VAL A 43 38.37 19.05 33.08
N ALA A 44 39.46 18.30 33.32
CA ALA A 44 39.91 17.27 32.38
C ALA A 44 38.87 16.16 32.16
N LYS A 45 38.19 15.71 33.23
CA LYS A 45 37.10 14.74 33.13
C LYS A 45 35.90 15.29 32.35
N LEU A 46 35.54 16.55 32.55
CA LEU A 46 34.45 17.20 31.81
C LEU A 46 34.79 17.32 30.33
N THR A 47 36.01 17.73 29.98
CA THR A 47 36.48 17.79 28.59
C THR A 47 36.42 16.41 27.93
N GLN A 48 36.89 15.36 28.63
CA GLN A 48 36.81 14.00 28.11
C GLN A 48 35.36 13.54 27.92
N LEU A 49 34.47 13.87 28.86
CA LEU A 49 33.05 13.55 28.75
C LEU A 49 32.41 14.22 27.54
N VAL A 50 32.66 15.52 27.32
CA VAL A 50 32.16 16.24 26.14
C VAL A 50 32.68 15.61 24.84
N SER A 51 33.97 15.26 24.78
CA SER A 51 34.55 14.57 23.62
C SER A 51 33.90 13.21 23.37
N ASN A 52 33.65 12.43 24.43
CA ASN A 52 33.00 11.13 24.32
C ASN A 52 31.55 11.27 23.84
N ILE A 53 30.82 12.27 24.34
CA ILE A 53 29.44 12.56 23.91
C ILE A 53 29.41 12.92 22.44
N GLN A 54 30.32 13.79 21.97
CA GLN A 54 30.37 14.18 20.56
C GLN A 54 30.67 12.97 19.67
N ALA A 55 31.66 12.15 20.02
CA ALA A 55 31.99 10.95 19.26
C ALA A 55 30.81 9.95 19.20
N GLN A 56 30.07 9.79 20.30
CA GLN A 56 28.87 8.96 20.33
C GLN A 56 27.74 9.54 19.46
N LEU A 57 27.54 10.87 19.48
CA LEU A 57 26.54 11.53 18.66
C LEU A 57 26.85 11.42 17.16
N ASP A 58 28.11 11.57 16.78
CA ASP A 58 28.55 11.46 15.39
C ASP A 58 28.38 10.02 14.88
N ALA A 59 28.76 9.02 15.68
CA ALA A 59 28.56 7.61 15.36
C ALA A 59 27.07 7.26 15.22
N TYR A 60 26.23 7.79 16.10
CA TYR A 60 24.78 7.61 16.05
C TYR A 60 24.18 8.23 14.79
N ASN A 61 24.59 9.45 14.42
CA ASN A 61 24.10 10.13 13.23
C ASN A 61 24.56 9.44 11.94
N ALA A 62 25.79 8.92 11.91
CA ALA A 62 26.34 8.21 10.75
C ALA A 62 25.63 6.88 10.45
N ALA A 63 25.05 6.23 11.45
CA ALA A 63 24.37 4.94 11.30
C ALA A 63 22.89 5.04 10.87
N ARG A 64 22.35 6.26 10.76
CA ARG A 64 20.92 6.52 10.56
C ARG A 64 20.67 7.15 9.20
N TYR A 65 19.48 6.91 8.67
CA TYR A 65 19.00 7.72 7.57
C TYR A 65 18.69 9.14 8.03
N THR A 66 19.07 10.12 7.21
CA THR A 66 18.58 11.49 7.34
C THR A 66 17.10 11.54 6.96
N ASN A 67 16.39 12.60 7.38
CA ASN A 67 14.98 12.78 6.99
C ASN A 67 14.82 12.76 5.46
N ALA A 68 15.72 13.39 4.71
CA ALA A 68 15.69 13.36 3.25
C ALA A 68 15.87 11.93 2.68
N GLN A 69 16.71 11.10 3.31
CA GLN A 69 16.87 9.70 2.91
C GLN A 69 15.66 8.84 3.26
N ILE A 70 14.94 9.16 4.34
CA ILE A 70 13.67 8.53 4.72
C ILE A 70 12.59 8.91 3.72
N ASP A 71 12.40 10.21 3.45
CA ASP A 71 11.38 10.71 2.53
C ASP A 71 11.57 10.14 1.11
N ALA A 72 12.82 10.05 0.63
CA ALA A 72 13.14 9.44 -0.66
C ALA A 72 12.73 7.95 -0.72
N ARG A 73 12.90 7.21 0.38
CA ARG A 73 12.51 5.79 0.47
C ARG A 73 11.00 5.62 0.61
N ILE A 74 10.31 6.55 1.24
CA ILE A 74 8.84 6.53 1.32
C ILE A 74 8.23 6.83 -0.06
N ALA A 75 8.78 7.80 -0.78
CA ALA A 75 8.31 8.18 -2.11
C ALA A 75 8.61 7.10 -3.17
N SER A 76 9.69 6.33 -3.01
CA SER A 76 10.10 5.28 -3.94
C SER A 76 10.65 4.06 -3.18
N PRO A 77 9.77 3.24 -2.57
CA PRO A 77 10.17 2.16 -1.67
C PRO A 77 10.85 0.96 -2.36
N GLY A 78 10.87 0.91 -3.70
CA GLY A 78 11.36 -0.24 -4.44
C GLY A 78 10.46 -1.46 -4.23
N ALA A 79 11.06 -2.64 -4.00
CA ALA A 79 10.31 -3.87 -3.74
C ALA A 79 9.80 -3.91 -2.29
N ILE A 80 8.49 -4.00 -2.13
CA ILE A 80 7.82 -4.17 -0.84
C ILE A 80 7.63 -5.68 -0.62
N ALA A 81 8.34 -6.26 0.36
CA ALA A 81 8.36 -7.71 0.62
C ALA A 81 7.65 -8.20 1.92
N PRO A 82 6.51 -7.65 2.36
CA PRO A 82 5.69 -8.25 3.41
C PRO A 82 4.87 -9.42 2.86
N THR A 83 4.36 -10.27 3.75
CA THR A 83 3.38 -11.32 3.38
C THR A 83 2.05 -10.74 2.88
N THR A 84 1.71 -9.51 3.29
CA THR A 84 0.49 -8.81 2.89
C THR A 84 0.73 -7.30 2.89
N VAL A 85 0.19 -6.61 1.88
CA VAL A 85 0.14 -5.15 1.81
C VAL A 85 -1.31 -4.72 2.00
N THR A 86 -1.56 -3.86 2.97
CA THR A 86 -2.90 -3.29 3.25
C THR A 86 -2.85 -1.77 3.08
N ALA A 87 -3.80 -1.23 2.32
CA ALA A 87 -4.03 0.21 2.17
C ALA A 87 -5.43 0.56 2.69
N SER A 88 -5.57 1.71 3.34
CA SER A 88 -6.86 2.21 3.85
C SER A 88 -7.66 3.01 2.81
N GLY A 89 -7.04 3.35 1.67
CA GLY A 89 -7.65 4.05 0.56
C GLY A 89 -7.46 3.31 -0.77
N ASP A 90 -7.79 3.99 -1.87
CA ASP A 90 -7.65 3.45 -3.22
C ASP A 90 -6.17 3.16 -3.55
N VAL A 91 -5.92 2.01 -4.19
CA VAL A 91 -4.61 1.64 -4.73
C VAL A 91 -4.65 1.83 -6.24
N VAL A 92 -3.83 2.75 -6.74
CA VAL A 92 -3.69 3.02 -8.19
C VAL A 92 -2.37 2.42 -8.67
N VAL A 93 -2.44 1.56 -9.68
CA VAL A 93 -1.28 0.94 -10.31
C VAL A 93 -1.07 1.60 -11.67
N GLY A 94 0.02 2.35 -11.84
CA GLY A 94 0.36 3.02 -13.11
C GLY A 94 0.83 2.08 -14.23
N GLY A 95 0.63 0.77 -14.07
CA GLY A 95 1.06 -0.31 -14.96
C GLY A 95 0.21 -1.55 -14.72
N GLN A 96 0.76 -2.73 -14.98
CA GLN A 96 -0.01 -3.98 -14.83
C GLN A 96 -0.12 -4.43 -13.37
N LEU A 97 -1.34 -4.78 -12.94
CA LEU A 97 -1.57 -5.59 -11.75
C LEU A 97 -1.48 -7.08 -12.12
N ARG A 98 -0.36 -7.73 -11.78
CA ARG A 98 -0.13 -9.16 -12.06
C ARG A 98 -0.31 -9.98 -10.79
N ALA A 99 -1.12 -11.04 -10.88
CA ALA A 99 -1.31 -12.02 -9.79
C ALA A 99 -1.01 -13.45 -10.28
N PRO A 100 0.28 -13.82 -10.44
CA PRO A 100 0.67 -15.11 -11.05
C PRO A 100 0.09 -16.33 -10.33
N ASP A 101 0.03 -16.32 -9.00
CA ASP A 101 -0.45 -17.46 -8.21
C ASP A 101 -1.98 -17.59 -8.20
N ALA A 102 -2.72 -16.59 -8.73
CA ALA A 102 -4.18 -16.62 -8.74
C ALA A 102 -4.75 -17.81 -9.52
N VAL A 103 -4.03 -18.30 -10.55
CA VAL A 103 -4.45 -19.45 -11.36
C VAL A 103 -4.31 -20.79 -10.63
N ALA A 104 -3.44 -20.86 -9.61
CA ALA A 104 -3.21 -22.07 -8.81
C ALA A 104 -3.98 -22.04 -7.48
N PHE A 105 -4.54 -20.88 -7.10
CA PHE A 105 -5.25 -20.72 -5.84
C PHE A 105 -6.65 -21.35 -5.91
N ASN A 106 -6.87 -22.42 -5.13
CA ASN A 106 -8.15 -23.12 -5.11
C ASN A 106 -9.21 -22.40 -4.26
N ILE A 107 -10.43 -22.62 -4.68
CA ILE A 107 -11.69 -22.10 -4.20
C ILE A 107 -11.99 -22.54 -2.75
N THR A 108 -12.02 -21.60 -1.80
CA THR A 108 -12.34 -21.89 -0.38
C THR A 108 -13.51 -21.08 0.21
N GLY A 109 -14.01 -20.05 -0.49
CA GLY A 109 -15.14 -19.22 -0.04
C GLY A 109 -16.15 -18.85 -1.14
N ALA A 110 -17.11 -18.00 -0.80
CA ALA A 110 -18.06 -17.43 -1.77
C ALA A 110 -17.35 -16.50 -2.77
N ARG A 111 -17.92 -16.36 -3.98
CA ARG A 111 -17.33 -15.57 -5.07
C ARG A 111 -18.33 -14.62 -5.68
N ARG A 112 -17.78 -13.58 -6.30
CA ARG A 112 -18.49 -12.65 -7.18
C ARG A 112 -17.69 -12.53 -8.46
N THR A 113 -18.38 -12.43 -9.59
CA THR A 113 -17.74 -12.03 -10.85
C THR A 113 -17.29 -10.59 -10.72
N ALA A 114 -16.02 -10.34 -10.99
CA ALA A 114 -15.48 -9.00 -11.03
C ALA A 114 -15.75 -8.35 -12.39
N TRP A 115 -15.95 -7.04 -12.41
CA TRP A 115 -15.89 -6.22 -13.61
C TRP A 115 -14.80 -5.16 -13.44
N LEU A 116 -14.31 -4.64 -14.56
CA LEU A 116 -13.33 -3.56 -14.61
C LEU A 116 -14.00 -2.32 -15.23
N GLU A 117 -13.92 -1.19 -14.56
CA GLU A 117 -14.42 0.09 -15.05
C GLU A 117 -13.39 0.73 -15.99
N ASP A 118 -13.80 1.08 -17.20
CA ASP A 118 -12.94 1.74 -18.18
C ASP A 118 -12.44 3.12 -17.70
N ALA A 119 -13.35 3.97 -17.20
CA ALA A 119 -13.05 5.36 -16.87
C ALA A 119 -12.00 5.56 -15.76
N THR A 120 -11.91 4.64 -14.79
CA THR A 120 -11.02 4.80 -13.62
C THR A 120 -10.16 3.58 -13.32
N GLY A 121 -10.37 2.46 -14.03
CA GLY A 121 -9.71 1.19 -13.73
C GLY A 121 -10.21 0.50 -12.45
N ARG A 122 -11.35 0.92 -11.88
CA ARG A 122 -11.91 0.30 -10.67
C ARG A 122 -12.34 -1.14 -10.94
N LEU A 123 -11.99 -2.03 -10.02
CA LEU A 123 -12.56 -3.37 -9.94
C LEU A 123 -13.81 -3.34 -9.08
N GLY A 124 -14.90 -3.93 -9.56
CA GLY A 124 -16.16 -4.03 -8.86
C GLY A 124 -16.84 -5.38 -9.04
N TYR A 125 -18.07 -5.52 -8.53
CA TYR A 125 -18.95 -6.64 -8.88
C TYR A 125 -20.32 -6.12 -9.29
N SER A 126 -21.06 -6.89 -10.10
CA SER A 126 -22.42 -6.53 -10.52
C SER A 126 -23.45 -7.22 -9.63
N PRO A 127 -24.12 -6.50 -8.70
CA PRO A 127 -25.18 -7.10 -7.89
C PRO A 127 -26.43 -7.36 -8.75
N SER A 128 -26.96 -8.58 -8.69
CA SER A 128 -28.17 -8.94 -9.46
C SER A 128 -29.46 -8.98 -8.62
N SER A 129 -29.45 -8.42 -7.40
CA SER A 129 -30.65 -8.38 -6.56
C SER A 129 -31.62 -7.30 -7.04
N GLU A 130 -32.91 -7.62 -7.11
CA GLU A 130 -33.99 -6.65 -7.33
C GLU A 130 -33.89 -5.45 -6.37
N ARG A 131 -33.42 -5.67 -5.13
CA ARG A 131 -33.30 -4.66 -4.08
C ARG A 131 -32.35 -3.50 -4.41
N VAL A 132 -31.50 -3.66 -5.42
CA VAL A 132 -30.57 -2.62 -5.89
C VAL A 132 -30.84 -2.23 -7.35
N LYS A 133 -32.00 -2.64 -7.90
CA LYS A 133 -32.44 -2.35 -9.26
C LYS A 133 -33.75 -1.59 -9.22
N GLN A 134 -34.03 -0.84 -10.27
CA GLN A 134 -35.25 -0.07 -10.46
C GLN A 134 -35.78 -0.28 -11.89
N ASP A 135 -37.04 0.11 -12.13
CA ASP A 135 -37.68 0.07 -13.45
C ASP A 135 -37.64 -1.32 -14.12
N ILE A 136 -37.87 -2.37 -13.33
CA ILE A 136 -37.81 -3.76 -13.79
C ILE A 136 -39.02 -4.07 -14.66
N ALA A 137 -38.77 -4.34 -15.94
CA ALA A 137 -39.77 -4.73 -16.92
C ALA A 137 -39.27 -5.87 -17.82
N PRO A 138 -40.16 -6.62 -18.49
CA PRO A 138 -39.75 -7.60 -19.50
C PRO A 138 -38.95 -6.94 -20.63
N ALA A 139 -37.80 -7.52 -20.97
CA ALA A 139 -37.01 -7.08 -22.12
C ALA A 139 -37.63 -7.56 -23.44
N ALA A 140 -37.75 -6.67 -24.42
CA ALA A 140 -38.10 -7.02 -25.79
C ALA A 140 -36.81 -7.36 -26.56
N ILE A 141 -36.63 -8.64 -26.90
CA ILE A 141 -35.46 -9.14 -27.63
C ILE A 141 -35.94 -9.82 -28.90
N ASP A 142 -35.42 -9.39 -30.05
CA ASP A 142 -35.69 -10.05 -31.33
C ASP A 142 -34.90 -11.35 -31.42
N VAL A 143 -35.61 -12.47 -31.24
CA VAL A 143 -35.05 -13.82 -31.33
C VAL A 143 -34.48 -14.12 -32.72
N GLY A 144 -35.05 -13.54 -33.78
CA GLY A 144 -34.56 -13.71 -35.15
C GLY A 144 -33.20 -13.04 -35.33
N ALA A 145 -33.04 -11.84 -34.80
CA ALA A 145 -31.75 -11.13 -34.80
C ALA A 145 -30.67 -11.88 -34.01
N VAL A 146 -31.00 -12.43 -32.84
CA VAL A 146 -30.06 -13.25 -32.05
C VAL A 146 -29.63 -14.51 -32.83
N LEU A 147 -30.55 -15.18 -33.50
CA LEU A 147 -30.27 -16.39 -34.28
C LEU A 147 -29.49 -16.13 -35.58
N ALA A 148 -29.47 -14.89 -36.06
CA ALA A 148 -28.71 -14.50 -37.25
C ALA A 148 -27.21 -14.29 -36.97
N ILE A 149 -26.80 -14.25 -35.69
CA ILE A 149 -25.40 -14.09 -35.31
C ILE A 149 -24.69 -15.44 -35.42
N GLU A 150 -23.68 -15.50 -36.30
CA GLU A 150 -22.91 -16.72 -36.53
C GLU A 150 -21.65 -16.80 -35.64
N PRO A 151 -21.38 -17.94 -34.99
CA PRO A 151 -20.10 -18.20 -34.35
C PRO A 151 -18.96 -18.20 -35.37
N SER A 152 -17.83 -17.63 -34.99
CA SER A 152 -16.60 -17.56 -35.78
C SER A 152 -15.43 -18.11 -34.97
N SER A 153 -14.37 -18.52 -35.67
CA SER A 153 -13.07 -18.83 -35.06
C SER A 153 -11.98 -17.93 -35.63
N TRP A 154 -11.01 -17.57 -34.80
CA TRP A 154 -9.94 -16.65 -35.19
C TRP A 154 -8.65 -16.93 -34.41
N ARG A 155 -7.58 -16.24 -34.78
CA ARG A 155 -6.35 -16.13 -34.00
C ARG A 155 -6.08 -14.65 -33.77
N TYR A 156 -5.64 -14.25 -32.58
CA TYR A 156 -5.28 -12.86 -32.34
C TYR A 156 -4.07 -12.45 -33.20
N ARG A 157 -4.14 -11.29 -33.86
CA ARG A 157 -3.06 -10.79 -34.72
C ARG A 157 -1.74 -10.67 -33.98
N GLU A 158 -1.78 -10.21 -32.73
CA GLU A 158 -0.60 -10.07 -31.87
C GLU A 158 0.00 -11.45 -31.53
N GLN A 159 -0.81 -12.43 -31.14
CA GLN A 159 -0.32 -13.78 -30.89
C GLN A 159 0.26 -14.44 -32.14
N VAL A 160 -0.35 -14.25 -33.31
CA VAL A 160 0.22 -14.74 -34.58
C VAL A 160 1.56 -14.08 -34.88
N THR A 161 1.71 -12.79 -34.54
CA THR A 161 2.98 -12.07 -34.70
C THR A 161 4.05 -12.62 -33.74
N GLU A 162 3.67 -12.97 -32.50
CA GLU A 162 4.59 -13.44 -31.47
C GLU A 162 5.02 -14.90 -31.66
N VAL A 163 4.08 -15.81 -31.93
CA VAL A 163 4.31 -17.26 -31.92
C VAL A 163 3.96 -17.96 -33.24
N GLY A 164 3.59 -17.21 -34.28
CA GLY A 164 3.30 -17.75 -35.61
C GLY A 164 2.12 -18.72 -35.59
N ASP A 165 2.32 -19.88 -36.21
CA ASP A 165 1.29 -20.92 -36.29
C ASP A 165 0.97 -21.61 -34.97
N ALA A 166 1.76 -21.38 -33.92
CA ALA A 166 1.45 -21.84 -32.57
C ALA A 166 0.41 -20.96 -31.85
N ALA A 167 -0.05 -19.85 -32.48
CA ALA A 167 -1.08 -18.99 -31.92
C ALA A 167 -2.39 -19.76 -31.72
N ALA A 168 -3.01 -19.57 -30.55
CA ALA A 168 -4.23 -20.26 -30.18
C ALA A 168 -5.39 -19.87 -31.09
N ILE A 169 -6.24 -20.86 -31.42
CA ILE A 169 -7.50 -20.64 -32.10
C ILE A 169 -8.56 -20.35 -31.04
N GLU A 170 -9.18 -19.19 -31.15
CA GLU A 170 -10.28 -18.73 -30.33
C GLU A 170 -11.62 -18.97 -31.03
N VAL A 171 -12.70 -19.04 -30.24
CA VAL A 171 -14.07 -19.22 -30.73
C VAL A 171 -15.01 -18.27 -30.01
N GLY A 172 -15.94 -17.66 -30.74
CA GLY A 172 -16.96 -16.77 -30.19
C GLY A 172 -17.74 -16.07 -31.31
N VAL A 173 -18.15 -14.83 -31.10
CA VAL A 173 -18.89 -14.03 -32.09
C VAL A 173 -18.20 -12.69 -32.31
N MET A 174 -18.40 -12.10 -33.49
CA MET A 174 -17.86 -10.77 -33.83
C MET A 174 -18.75 -9.68 -33.23
N ALA A 175 -18.14 -8.70 -32.57
CA ALA A 175 -18.86 -7.61 -31.90
C ALA A 175 -19.70 -6.78 -32.88
N GLU A 176 -19.19 -6.58 -34.09
CA GLU A 176 -19.86 -5.88 -35.17
C GLU A 176 -21.13 -6.60 -35.63
N ALA A 177 -21.13 -7.94 -35.63
CA ALA A 177 -22.33 -8.72 -35.94
C ALA A 177 -23.39 -8.57 -34.84
N VAL A 178 -22.97 -8.54 -33.57
CA VAL A 178 -23.87 -8.30 -32.43
C VAL A 178 -24.47 -6.89 -32.49
N ALA A 179 -23.66 -5.87 -32.82
CA ALA A 179 -24.12 -4.50 -33.00
C ALA A 179 -25.07 -4.37 -34.20
N ALA A 180 -24.75 -4.99 -35.34
CA ALA A 180 -25.60 -4.99 -36.53
C ALA A 180 -26.95 -5.70 -36.30
N ALA A 181 -27.00 -6.67 -35.39
CA ALA A 181 -28.22 -7.32 -34.93
C ALA A 181 -29.06 -6.46 -33.96
N GLY A 182 -28.60 -5.26 -33.60
CA GLY A 182 -29.28 -4.34 -32.70
C GLY A 182 -29.21 -4.73 -31.23
N LEU A 183 -28.29 -5.63 -30.84
CA LEU A 183 -28.13 -6.10 -29.46
C LEU A 183 -27.13 -5.22 -28.69
N GLU A 184 -27.33 -3.89 -28.70
CA GLU A 184 -26.38 -2.92 -28.11
C GLU A 184 -26.09 -3.18 -26.62
N PHE A 185 -27.02 -3.74 -25.87
CA PHE A 185 -26.79 -4.11 -24.45
C PHE A 185 -25.74 -5.22 -24.25
N ALA A 186 -25.37 -5.92 -25.32
CA ALA A 186 -24.34 -6.95 -25.36
C ALA A 186 -23.07 -6.50 -26.13
N VAL A 187 -22.99 -5.23 -26.52
CA VAL A 187 -21.83 -4.65 -27.23
C VAL A 187 -21.00 -3.83 -26.24
N LEU A 188 -19.69 -4.05 -26.27
CA LEU A 188 -18.72 -3.19 -25.58
C LEU A 188 -18.16 -2.19 -26.59
N ARG A 189 -18.11 -0.92 -26.18
CA ARG A 189 -17.57 0.17 -26.98
C ARG A 189 -16.42 0.84 -26.26
N ASN A 190 -15.40 1.25 -27.00
CA ASN A 190 -14.27 1.99 -26.47
C ASN A 190 -14.65 3.45 -26.15
N GLY A 191 -13.69 4.22 -25.62
CA GLY A 191 -13.88 5.64 -25.29
C GLY A 191 -14.26 6.54 -26.48
N ASP A 192 -13.96 6.12 -27.72
CA ASP A 192 -14.33 6.81 -28.95
C ASP A 192 -15.72 6.40 -29.49
N GLY A 193 -16.38 5.45 -28.81
CA GLY A 193 -17.70 4.92 -29.16
C GLY A 193 -17.66 3.83 -30.24
N GLU A 194 -16.47 3.39 -30.65
CA GLU A 194 -16.30 2.31 -31.63
C GLU A 194 -16.59 0.96 -30.99
N VAL A 195 -17.07 0.01 -31.80
CA VAL A 195 -17.33 -1.37 -31.34
C VAL A 195 -15.99 -2.04 -31.03
N GLU A 196 -15.83 -2.53 -29.80
CA GLU A 196 -14.56 -3.11 -29.31
C GLU A 196 -14.72 -4.56 -28.88
N GLY A 197 -15.89 -4.96 -28.39
CA GLY A 197 -16.06 -6.30 -27.86
C GLY A 197 -17.49 -6.72 -27.62
N VAL A 198 -17.63 -7.91 -27.05
CA VAL A 198 -18.92 -8.52 -26.73
C VAL A 198 -19.00 -8.72 -25.23
N GLU A 199 -20.07 -8.23 -24.62
CA GLU A 199 -20.41 -8.58 -23.25
C GLU A 199 -21.11 -9.94 -23.25
N TYR A 200 -20.31 -11.01 -23.23
CA TYR A 200 -20.81 -12.37 -23.34
C TYR A 200 -21.82 -12.73 -22.25
N SER A 201 -21.72 -12.14 -21.05
CA SER A 201 -22.69 -12.39 -19.98
C SER A 201 -24.09 -11.89 -20.36
N GLN A 202 -24.17 -10.78 -21.10
CA GLN A 202 -25.43 -10.23 -21.60
C GLN A 202 -25.91 -10.98 -22.85
N LEU A 203 -25.01 -11.45 -23.71
CA LEU A 203 -25.39 -12.30 -24.84
C LEU A 203 -26.08 -13.59 -24.38
N VAL A 204 -25.67 -14.18 -23.25
CA VAL A 204 -26.36 -15.32 -22.63
C VAL A 204 -27.82 -14.99 -22.24
N VAL A 205 -28.09 -13.75 -21.80
CA VAL A 205 -29.47 -13.30 -21.52
C VAL A 205 -30.29 -13.22 -22.80
N ALA A 206 -29.69 -12.80 -23.92
CA ALA A 206 -30.34 -12.83 -25.23
C ALA A 206 -30.67 -14.28 -25.66
N LEU A 207 -29.73 -15.22 -25.47
CA LEU A 207 -29.95 -16.64 -25.74
C LEU A 207 -31.08 -17.23 -24.90
N LEU A 208 -31.27 -16.77 -23.65
CA LEU A 208 -32.41 -17.19 -22.83
C LEU A 208 -33.76 -16.82 -23.49
N ALA A 209 -33.85 -15.67 -24.18
CA ALA A 209 -35.06 -15.31 -24.93
C ALA A 209 -35.33 -16.28 -26.08
N VAL A 210 -34.28 -16.71 -26.80
CA VAL A 210 -34.35 -17.74 -27.85
C VAL A 210 -34.86 -19.06 -27.27
N VAL A 211 -34.27 -19.53 -26.17
CA VAL A 211 -34.66 -20.79 -25.51
C VAL A 211 -36.12 -20.75 -25.07
N ARG A 212 -36.59 -19.63 -24.52
CA ARG A 212 -38.01 -19.45 -24.14
C ARG A 212 -38.93 -19.51 -25.35
N GLU A 213 -38.52 -18.97 -26.49
CA GLU A 213 -39.34 -19.06 -27.71
C GLU A 213 -39.35 -20.46 -28.30
N LEU A 214 -38.22 -21.18 -28.26
CA LEU A 214 -38.16 -22.59 -28.65
C LEU A 214 -39.11 -23.44 -27.81
N ASP A 215 -39.12 -23.27 -26.49
CA ASP A 215 -40.06 -23.95 -25.59
C ASP A 215 -41.53 -23.67 -25.97
N ARG A 216 -41.90 -22.41 -26.21
CA ARG A 216 -43.25 -22.06 -26.68
C ARG A 216 -43.62 -22.72 -27.99
N ARG A 217 -42.69 -22.78 -28.95
CA ARG A 217 -42.92 -23.43 -30.26
C ARG A 217 -43.11 -24.94 -30.10
N ILE A 218 -42.27 -25.58 -29.31
CA ILE A 218 -42.36 -27.02 -29.02
C ILE A 218 -43.71 -27.34 -28.37
N ASN A 219 -44.11 -26.57 -27.36
CA ASN A 219 -45.38 -26.77 -26.66
C ASN A 219 -46.59 -26.53 -27.58
N ARG A 220 -46.54 -25.57 -28.51
CA ARG A 220 -47.57 -25.38 -29.54
C ARG A 220 -47.70 -26.57 -30.48
N VAL A 221 -46.57 -27.11 -30.94
CA VAL A 221 -46.56 -28.28 -31.82
C VAL A 221 -47.05 -29.52 -31.07
N ALA A 222 -46.59 -29.75 -29.84
CA ALA A 222 -46.94 -30.90 -29.02
C ALA A 222 -48.42 -30.91 -28.60
N SER A 223 -49.04 -29.75 -28.41
CA SER A 223 -50.46 -29.61 -28.04
C SER A 223 -51.43 -29.72 -29.23
N GLY A 224 -50.94 -29.96 -30.45
CA GLY A 224 -51.78 -30.07 -31.65
C GLY A 224 -52.42 -28.75 -32.11
N ASN A 225 -52.07 -27.62 -31.50
CA ASN A 225 -52.58 -26.29 -31.83
C ASN A 225 -51.78 -25.63 -32.98
N VAL A 226 -51.59 -26.36 -34.08
CA VAL A 226 -51.03 -25.79 -35.31
C VAL A 226 -52.20 -25.41 -36.22
N ARG A 227 -52.59 -24.13 -36.22
CA ARG A 227 -53.29 -23.57 -37.38
C ARG A 227 -52.22 -23.18 -38.39
N LEU A 228 -52.21 -23.89 -39.53
CA LEU A 228 -51.48 -23.51 -40.73
C LEU A 228 -51.89 -22.11 -41.20
#